data_AF-Q3SWQ2-F1
#
_entry.id   AF-Q3SWQ2-F1
#
_cell.length_a   1.000
_cell.length_b   1.000
_cell.length_c   1.000
_cell.angle_alpha   90.00
_cell.angle_beta   90.00
_cell.angle_gamma   90.00
#
_symmetry.space_group_name_H-M   'P 1'
#
loop_
_entity.id
_entity.type
_entity.pdbx_description
1 polymer ?
#
loop_
_entity_poly.entity_id
_entity_poly.type
_entity_poly.pdbx_seq_one_letter_code
_entity_poly.pdbx_strand_id
1 'polypeptide(L)'
;MTDPSAQNPDHELLDEPRLVVEPGVAARVAAIAAPVLQGMGYRLVRIKVSGEAGCTVQIMAERPDGSIQIEDCEAISKALSPVLDVADPIDKAYRLEISSPGIDRPLVRRSDFERYAGHLAKIEMAVAHQGRKRFRGVLQGVEDNAVRLHRDDIRNNDDESEVMLVMEDIADARLVLTDELIAESMRRGKIAEREMKQSLGILPPPPPHAKTDPAKRGTPKPKLENGKKAPGKIPPKNTKEHRLAAERLRRGDIDPIEGE
;
A
#
# COMPACT_ATOMS: atom_id res chain seq x y z
N MET A 1 14.35 31.21 24.49
CA MET A 1 14.51 29.94 25.21
C MET A 1 13.88 28.89 24.33
N THR A 2 14.71 27.95 23.86
CA THR A 2 14.41 26.91 22.87
C THR A 2 13.31 25.99 23.34
N ASP A 3 12.24 25.91 22.54
CA ASP A 3 11.17 24.92 22.68
C ASP A 3 11.68 23.57 22.13
N PRO A 4 11.74 22.49 22.93
CA PRO A 4 12.14 21.19 22.44
C PRO A 4 10.91 20.41 21.94
N SER A 5 11.05 19.78 20.78
CA SER A 5 10.32 18.56 20.45
C SER A 5 8.80 18.70 20.19
N ALA A 6 8.44 19.39 19.11
CA ALA A 6 7.40 18.84 18.24
C ALA A 6 8.06 17.72 17.42
N GLN A 7 8.19 16.53 18.01
CA GLN A 7 8.65 15.34 17.29
C GLN A 7 7.67 15.08 16.15
N ASN A 8 8.11 15.36 14.93
CA ASN A 8 7.32 15.13 13.73
C ASN A 8 7.09 13.62 13.63
N PRO A 9 5.83 13.11 13.65
CA PRO A 9 5.56 11.66 13.67
C PRO A 9 6.19 10.93 12.48
N ASP A 10 6.42 11.65 11.38
CA ASP A 10 7.13 11.14 10.22
C ASP A 10 8.59 10.75 10.53
N HIS A 11 9.26 11.44 11.46
CA HIS A 11 10.64 11.15 11.84
C HIS A 11 10.75 9.84 12.64
N GLU A 12 9.80 9.56 13.53
CA GLU A 12 9.77 8.29 14.29
C GLU A 12 9.64 7.09 13.35
N LEU A 13 8.86 7.24 12.27
CA LEU A 13 8.67 6.20 11.26
C LEU A 13 9.90 5.97 10.36
N LEU A 14 10.77 6.98 10.19
CA LEU A 14 11.98 6.86 9.37
C LEU A 14 13.04 5.99 10.04
N ASP A 15 13.15 6.08 11.36
CA ASP A 15 14.19 5.41 12.16
C ASP A 15 13.81 3.98 12.58
N GLU A 16 12.59 3.54 12.24
CA GLU A 16 12.09 2.24 12.64
C GLU A 16 12.89 1.08 11.99
N PRO A 17 13.44 0.15 12.80
CA PRO A 17 14.30 -0.92 12.31
C PRO A 17 13.52 -1.93 11.48
N ARG A 18 14.18 -2.45 10.44
CA ARG A 18 13.65 -3.58 9.66
C ARG A 18 13.85 -4.88 10.42
N LEU A 19 12.78 -5.64 10.58
CA LEU A 19 12.75 -6.99 11.14
C LEU A 19 13.42 -7.99 10.20
N VAL A 20 13.25 -7.81 8.89
CA VAL A 20 13.81 -8.68 7.85
C VAL A 20 14.98 -7.99 7.16
N VAL A 21 16.14 -8.64 7.19
CA VAL A 21 17.37 -8.16 6.54
C VAL A 21 17.84 -9.18 5.51
N GLU A 22 18.23 -8.69 4.35
CA GLU A 22 18.69 -9.53 3.24
C GLU A 22 20.12 -10.03 3.46
N PRO A 23 20.46 -11.25 3.03
CA PRO A 23 21.81 -11.77 3.21
C PRO A 23 22.80 -11.29 2.13
N GLY A 24 24.09 -11.43 2.43
CA GLY A 24 25.17 -11.34 1.45
C GLY A 24 25.32 -9.95 0.81
N VAL A 25 25.35 -9.92 -0.53
CA VAL A 25 25.54 -8.68 -1.32
C VAL A 25 24.44 -7.68 -1.04
N ALA A 26 23.17 -8.13 -0.96
CA ALA A 26 22.04 -7.26 -0.69
C ALA A 26 22.16 -6.57 0.68
N ALA A 27 22.69 -7.27 1.69
CA ALA A 27 22.98 -6.71 3.01
C ALA A 27 23.96 -5.52 2.94
N ARG A 28 25.03 -5.67 2.14
CA ARG A 28 26.04 -4.61 1.96
C ARG A 28 25.45 -3.39 1.25
N VAL A 29 24.69 -3.63 0.18
CA VAL A 29 23.96 -2.55 -0.51
C VAL A 29 22.99 -1.87 0.45
N ALA A 30 22.30 -2.61 1.32
CA ALA A 30 21.36 -2.04 2.28
C ALA A 30 22.05 -1.17 3.33
N ALA A 31 23.21 -1.58 3.83
CA ALA A 31 24.01 -0.80 4.77
C ALA A 31 24.46 0.55 4.18
N ILE A 32 24.68 0.61 2.86
CA ILE A 32 25.04 1.84 2.15
C ILE A 32 23.79 2.68 1.83
N ALA A 33 22.74 2.04 1.32
CA ALA A 33 21.55 2.74 0.83
C ALA A 33 20.67 3.28 1.95
N ALA A 34 20.55 2.57 3.07
CA ALA A 34 19.68 2.97 4.19
C ALA A 34 19.96 4.38 4.72
N PRO A 35 21.20 4.77 5.08
CA PRO A 35 21.47 6.13 5.59
C PRO A 35 21.21 7.22 4.54
N VAL A 36 21.47 6.95 3.26
CA VAL A 36 21.20 7.92 2.18
C VAL A 36 19.69 8.12 2.02
N LEU A 37 18.91 7.03 1.97
CA LEU A 37 17.46 7.08 1.88
C LEU A 37 16.84 7.80 3.07
N GLN A 38 17.28 7.47 4.29
CA GLN A 38 16.82 8.10 5.52
C GLN A 38 17.09 9.61 5.52
N GLY A 39 18.29 10.03 5.11
CA GLY A 39 18.64 11.45 4.98
C GLY A 39 17.80 12.22 3.94
N MET A 40 17.20 11.51 2.99
CA MET A 40 16.26 12.06 1.99
C MET A 40 14.79 11.97 2.42
N GLY A 41 14.49 11.38 3.58
CA GLY A 41 13.13 11.17 4.07
C GLY A 41 12.42 9.96 3.45
N TYR A 42 13.18 8.96 2.99
CA TYR A 42 12.65 7.69 2.48
C TYR A 42 13.02 6.52 3.40
N ARG A 43 12.14 5.52 3.43
CA ARG A 43 12.31 4.25 4.12
C ARG A 43 12.73 3.18 3.13
N LEU A 44 13.81 2.48 3.42
CA LEU A 44 14.18 1.28 2.69
C LEU A 44 13.17 0.16 2.99
N VAL A 45 12.60 -0.48 1.97
CA VAL A 45 11.69 -1.62 2.14
C VAL A 45 12.44 -2.92 1.90
N ARG A 46 13.04 -3.08 0.71
CA ARG A 46 13.74 -4.32 0.33
C ARG A 46 14.84 -4.03 -0.68
N ILE A 47 15.92 -4.79 -0.62
CA ILE A 47 16.93 -4.88 -1.68
C ILE A 47 16.96 -6.28 -2.26
N LYS A 48 16.90 -6.40 -3.57
CA LYS A 48 17.04 -7.67 -4.28
C LYS A 48 18.14 -7.56 -5.32
N VAL A 49 19.12 -8.45 -5.24
CA VAL A 49 20.14 -8.61 -6.27
C VAL A 49 19.80 -9.84 -7.08
N SER A 50 19.60 -9.69 -8.39
CA SER A 50 19.30 -10.79 -9.31
C SER A 50 20.35 -10.88 -10.42
N GLY A 51 20.46 -12.05 -11.06
CA GLY A 51 21.27 -12.24 -12.27
C GLY A 51 20.56 -11.81 -13.57
N GLU A 52 19.41 -11.17 -13.46
CA GLU A 52 18.66 -10.67 -14.61
C GLU A 52 19.48 -9.59 -15.34
N ALA A 53 19.47 -9.61 -16.67
CA ALA A 53 20.30 -8.72 -17.50
C ALA A 53 21.78 -8.64 -17.06
N GLY A 54 22.33 -9.75 -16.52
CA GLY A 54 23.71 -9.86 -16.01
C GLY A 54 23.82 -9.60 -14.50
N CYS A 55 23.35 -8.44 -14.04
CA CYS A 55 23.17 -8.14 -12.62
C CYS A 55 22.20 -6.97 -12.46
N THR A 56 21.12 -7.17 -11.71
CA THR A 56 20.18 -6.08 -11.38
C THR A 56 20.09 -5.93 -9.87
N VAL A 57 20.27 -4.70 -9.40
CA VAL A 57 20.07 -4.28 -8.01
C VAL A 57 18.75 -3.53 -7.94
N GLN A 58 17.72 -4.19 -7.44
CA GLN A 58 16.42 -3.59 -7.21
C GLN A 58 16.32 -3.08 -5.78
N ILE A 59 16.08 -1.79 -5.61
CA ILE A 59 15.86 -1.14 -4.32
C ILE A 59 14.40 -0.68 -4.26
N MET A 60 13.66 -1.25 -3.32
CA MET A 60 12.31 -0.83 -2.98
C MET A 60 12.37 0.20 -1.86
N ALA A 61 11.81 1.38 -2.10
CA ALA A 61 11.72 2.45 -1.12
C ALA A 61 10.32 3.04 -1.09
N GLU A 62 10.01 3.76 -0.02
CA GLU A 62 8.76 4.49 0.14
C GLU A 62 8.95 5.66 1.12
N ARG A 63 8.00 6.59 1.13
CA ARG A 63 7.90 7.63 2.17
C ARG A 63 7.32 7.03 3.46
N PRO A 64 7.38 7.73 4.61
CA PRO A 64 6.73 7.30 5.85
C PRO A 64 5.24 6.98 5.70
N ASP A 65 4.54 7.68 4.80
CA ASP A 65 3.13 7.43 4.46
C ASP A 65 2.90 6.22 3.54
N GLY A 66 3.96 5.53 3.11
CA GLY A 66 3.92 4.36 2.23
C GLY A 66 3.73 4.69 0.74
N SER A 67 3.76 5.97 0.36
CA SER A 67 3.69 6.40 -1.03
C SER A 67 5.09 6.55 -1.65
N ILE A 68 5.14 6.57 -2.98
CA ILE A 68 6.33 6.95 -3.74
C ILE A 68 5.90 7.35 -5.16
N GLN A 69 6.43 8.46 -5.65
CA GLN A 69 6.19 8.97 -6.99
C GLN A 69 7.35 8.60 -7.94
N ILE A 70 7.18 8.87 -9.23
CA ILE A 70 8.23 8.59 -10.23
C ILE A 70 9.44 9.51 -9.99
N GLU A 71 9.18 10.76 -9.63
CA GLU A 71 10.20 11.77 -9.30
C GLU A 71 11.01 11.36 -8.06
N ASP A 72 10.38 10.68 -7.11
CA ASP A 72 11.04 10.14 -5.92
C ASP A 72 12.03 9.04 -6.30
N CYS A 73 11.62 8.12 -7.18
CA CYS A 73 12.49 7.08 -7.72
C CYS A 73 13.69 7.67 -8.46
N GLU A 74 13.48 8.73 -9.26
CA GLU A 74 14.55 9.43 -9.96
C GLU A 74 15.52 10.11 -8.98
N ALA A 75 15.00 10.80 -7.96
CA ALA A 75 15.81 11.45 -6.94
C ALA A 75 16.66 10.43 -6.16
N ILE A 76 16.05 9.32 -5.74
CA ILE A 76 16.74 8.23 -5.05
C ILE A 76 17.83 7.64 -5.95
N SER A 77 17.54 7.39 -7.23
CA SER A 77 18.51 6.84 -8.18
C SER A 77 19.73 7.76 -8.32
N LYS A 78 19.50 9.07 -8.50
CA LYS A 78 20.56 10.08 -8.61
C LYS A 78 21.41 10.19 -7.34
N ALA A 79 20.79 10.05 -6.17
CA ALA A 79 21.50 10.12 -4.89
C ALA A 79 22.31 8.86 -4.58
N LEU A 80 21.76 7.67 -4.87
CA LEU A 80 22.39 6.40 -4.55
C LEU A 80 23.48 5.99 -5.54
N SER A 81 23.33 6.28 -6.84
CA SER A 81 24.28 5.86 -7.88
C SER A 81 25.74 6.23 -7.54
N PRO A 82 26.11 7.51 -7.30
CA PRO A 82 27.50 7.85 -7.00
C PRO A 82 28.01 7.25 -5.69
N VAL A 83 27.13 7.06 -4.70
CA VAL A 83 27.51 6.47 -3.41
C VAL A 83 27.82 4.99 -3.56
N LEU A 84 27.00 4.27 -4.34
CA LEU A 84 27.22 2.86 -4.65
C LEU A 84 28.45 2.65 -5.55
N ASP A 85 28.72 3.56 -6.48
CA ASP A 85 29.92 3.51 -7.32
C ASP A 85 31.21 3.68 -6.51
N VAL A 86 31.20 4.54 -5.49
CA VAL A 86 32.37 4.75 -4.61
C VAL A 86 32.56 3.61 -3.62
N ALA A 87 31.47 3.11 -3.04
CA ALA A 87 31.52 2.02 -2.05
C ALA A 87 31.74 0.63 -2.68
N ASP A 88 31.42 0.50 -3.97
CA ASP A 88 31.57 -0.69 -4.82
C ASP A 88 31.23 -2.03 -4.13
N PRO A 89 29.98 -2.23 -3.65
CA PRO A 89 29.61 -3.45 -2.96
C PRO A 89 29.48 -4.68 -3.89
N ILE A 90 29.58 -4.50 -5.21
CA ILE A 90 29.29 -5.49 -6.26
C ILE A 90 30.40 -5.48 -7.31
N ASP A 91 31.23 -6.52 -7.31
CA ASP A 91 32.43 -6.64 -8.16
C ASP A 91 32.17 -6.78 -9.69
N LYS A 92 30.95 -6.54 -10.16
CA LYS A 92 30.55 -6.64 -11.57
C LYS A 92 29.60 -5.53 -11.96
N ALA A 93 29.59 -5.20 -13.25
CA ALA A 93 28.62 -4.26 -13.80
C ALA A 93 27.18 -4.68 -13.47
N TYR A 94 26.36 -3.71 -13.06
CA TYR A 94 24.98 -3.94 -12.67
C TYR A 94 24.06 -2.81 -13.14
N ARG A 95 22.77 -3.11 -13.21
CA ARG A 95 21.70 -2.14 -13.41
C ARG A 95 21.07 -1.79 -12.06
N LEU A 96 21.01 -0.50 -11.73
CA LEU A 96 20.27 -0.01 -10.58
C LEU A 96 18.79 0.23 -10.96
N GLU A 97 17.87 -0.37 -10.21
CA GLU A 97 16.44 -0.17 -10.36
C GLU A 97 15.84 0.31 -9.04
N ILE A 98 15.14 1.44 -9.09
CA ILE A 98 14.40 1.98 -7.94
C ILE A 98 12.91 1.76 -8.20
N SER A 99 12.21 1.19 -7.22
CA SER A 99 10.78 0.90 -7.37
C SER A 99 10.00 1.15 -6.08
N SER A 100 8.69 1.31 -6.24
CA SER A 100 7.76 1.17 -5.14
C SER A 100 7.64 -0.30 -4.71
N PRO A 101 7.20 -0.58 -3.47
CA PRO A 101 6.95 -1.96 -3.03
C PRO A 101 5.68 -2.57 -3.63
N GLY A 102 4.75 -1.73 -4.14
CA GLY A 102 3.54 -2.19 -4.83
C GLY A 102 2.46 -2.77 -3.91
N ILE A 103 1.58 -3.60 -4.48
CA ILE A 103 0.42 -4.19 -3.77
C ILE A 103 0.83 -5.41 -2.93
N ASP A 104 1.64 -6.31 -3.48
CA ASP A 104 2.26 -7.45 -2.76
C ASP A 104 3.52 -6.97 -2.02
N ARG A 105 3.36 -5.90 -1.21
CA ARG A 105 4.49 -5.29 -0.51
C ARG A 105 5.03 -6.24 0.57
N PRO A 106 6.35 -6.29 0.75
CA PRO A 106 6.96 -6.85 1.96
C PRO A 106 6.51 -6.08 3.21
N LEU A 107 6.31 -6.81 4.31
CA LEU A 107 6.08 -6.28 5.65
C LEU A 107 7.37 -6.47 6.44
N VAL A 108 8.14 -5.39 6.58
CA VAL A 108 9.50 -5.46 7.13
C VAL A 108 9.64 -4.71 8.44
N ARG A 109 8.59 -4.02 8.90
CA ARG A 109 8.56 -3.21 10.12
C ARG A 109 7.33 -3.51 10.96
N ARG A 110 7.36 -3.15 12.25
CA ARG A 110 6.19 -3.22 13.13
C ARG A 110 5.04 -2.37 12.58
N SER A 111 5.33 -1.14 12.16
CA SER A 111 4.33 -0.22 11.59
C SER A 111 3.66 -0.76 10.33
N ASP A 112 4.34 -1.64 9.58
CA ASP A 112 3.73 -2.30 8.42
C ASP A 112 2.62 -3.28 8.86
N PHE A 113 2.84 -4.06 9.90
CA PHE A 113 1.83 -4.99 10.42
C PHE A 113 0.62 -4.25 11.02
N GLU A 114 0.85 -3.14 11.71
CA GLU A 114 -0.22 -2.29 12.25
C GLU A 114 -1.03 -1.62 11.12
N ARG A 115 -0.35 -1.04 10.13
CA ARG A 115 -0.97 -0.35 9.00
C ARG A 115 -1.85 -1.24 8.14
N TYR A 116 -1.49 -2.51 8.01
CA TYR A 116 -2.20 -3.48 7.18
C TYR A 116 -2.99 -4.51 8.00
N ALA A 117 -3.30 -4.20 9.27
CA ALA A 117 -4.28 -4.96 10.03
C ALA A 117 -5.62 -5.03 9.26
N GLY A 118 -6.21 -6.22 9.23
CA GLY A 118 -7.40 -6.56 8.43
C GLY A 118 -7.09 -7.20 7.08
N HIS A 119 -5.84 -7.15 6.58
CA HIS A 119 -5.47 -7.78 5.32
C HIS A 119 -4.90 -9.18 5.47
N LEU A 120 -5.07 -9.97 4.41
CA LEU A 120 -4.48 -11.29 4.30
C LEU A 120 -2.98 -11.17 4.04
N ALA A 121 -2.17 -11.86 4.83
CA ALA A 121 -0.72 -11.91 4.72
C ALA A 121 -0.21 -13.35 4.68
N LYS A 122 0.97 -13.53 4.10
CA LYS A 122 1.79 -14.75 4.22
C LYS A 122 3.02 -14.40 5.04
N ILE A 123 3.29 -15.21 6.07
CA ILE A 123 4.42 -15.04 6.98
C ILE A 123 5.22 -16.34 6.97
N GLU A 124 6.52 -16.24 6.70
CA GLU A 124 7.50 -17.31 6.86
C GLU A 124 8.38 -17.00 8.07
N MET A 125 8.46 -17.95 9.00
CA MET A 125 9.24 -17.86 10.22
C MET A 125 10.62 -18.49 10.04
N ALA A 126 11.65 -17.83 10.52
CA ALA A 126 13.00 -18.39 10.68
C ALA A 126 12.97 -19.55 11.68
N VAL A 127 12.35 -19.32 12.85
CA VAL A 127 12.14 -20.29 13.92
C VAL A 127 10.72 -20.83 13.86
N ALA A 128 10.57 -22.15 13.90
CA ALA A 128 9.24 -22.76 13.77
C ALA A 128 8.36 -22.39 14.97
N HIS A 129 7.20 -21.78 14.70
CA HIS A 129 6.17 -21.53 15.70
C HIS A 129 5.22 -22.73 15.71
N GLN A 130 5.07 -23.40 16.85
CA GLN A 130 4.25 -24.62 16.98
C GLN A 130 4.57 -25.69 15.90
N GLY A 131 5.86 -25.88 15.57
CA GLY A 131 6.31 -26.84 14.55
C GLY A 131 6.05 -26.44 13.10
N ARG A 132 5.50 -25.24 12.85
CA ARG A 132 5.19 -24.72 11.52
C ARG A 132 6.01 -23.47 11.21
N LYS A 133 6.49 -23.36 9.97
CA LYS A 133 7.26 -22.19 9.49
C LYS A 133 6.47 -21.25 8.59
N ARG A 134 5.38 -21.71 7.96
CA ARG A 134 4.64 -20.92 6.96
C ARG A 134 3.22 -20.73 7.41
N PHE A 135 2.80 -19.48 7.52
CA PHE A 135 1.46 -19.09 7.94
C PHE A 135 0.81 -18.24 6.88
N ARG A 136 -0.49 -18.40 6.72
CA ARG A 136 -1.32 -17.54 5.91
C ARG A 136 -2.59 -17.22 6.69
N GLY A 137 -2.94 -15.94 6.75
CA GLY A 137 -4.04 -15.48 7.57
C GLY A 137 -4.23 -13.97 7.54
N VAL A 138 -5.29 -13.51 8.18
CA VAL A 138 -5.63 -12.10 8.30
C VAL A 138 -4.88 -11.51 9.49
N LEU A 139 -4.17 -10.40 9.27
CA LEU A 139 -3.51 -9.65 10.33
C LEU A 139 -4.56 -9.05 11.27
N GLN A 140 -4.50 -9.35 12.57
CA GLN A 140 -5.42 -8.80 13.57
C GLN A 140 -4.82 -7.62 14.36
N GLY A 141 -3.52 -7.37 14.20
CA GLY A 141 -2.79 -6.31 14.88
C GLY A 141 -1.46 -6.79 15.45
N VAL A 142 -0.85 -5.95 16.26
CA VAL A 142 0.41 -6.23 16.95
C VAL A 142 0.17 -6.10 18.46
N GLU A 143 0.55 -7.13 19.21
CA GLU A 143 0.54 -7.13 20.67
C GLU A 143 1.98 -7.37 21.14
N ASP A 144 2.51 -6.47 21.97
CA ASP A 144 3.91 -6.47 22.41
C ASP A 144 4.90 -6.63 21.24
N ASN A 145 5.63 -7.74 21.15
CA ASN A 145 6.60 -8.03 20.08
C ASN A 145 6.10 -9.12 19.12
N ALA A 146 4.79 -9.33 19.05
CA ALA A 146 4.19 -10.40 18.25
C ALA A 146 3.04 -9.90 17.36
N VAL A 147 2.96 -10.47 16.16
CA VAL A 147 1.88 -10.25 15.21
C VAL A 147 0.77 -11.25 15.49
N ARG A 148 -0.45 -10.76 15.69
CA ARG A 148 -1.63 -11.60 15.82
C ARG A 148 -2.18 -11.93 14.43
N LEU A 149 -2.28 -13.22 14.11
CA LEU A 149 -2.72 -13.70 12.80
C LEU A 149 -3.89 -14.67 12.93
N HIS A 150 -5.00 -14.35 12.29
CA HIS A 150 -6.13 -15.29 12.12
C HIS A 150 -5.93 -16.13 10.87
N ARG A 151 -5.52 -17.38 11.05
CA ARG A 151 -5.14 -18.32 9.99
C ARG A 151 -6.32 -18.67 9.08
N ASP A 152 -6.07 -18.67 7.77
CA ASP A 152 -6.99 -19.18 6.75
C ASP A 152 -6.60 -20.58 6.23
N ASP A 153 -5.44 -21.07 6.69
CA ASP A 153 -4.76 -22.27 6.19
C ASP A 153 -4.83 -23.46 7.17
N ILE A 154 -5.92 -23.52 7.92
CA ILE A 154 -6.25 -24.58 8.87
C ILE A 154 -6.63 -25.84 8.08
N ARG A 155 -5.86 -26.91 8.24
CA ARG A 155 -6.15 -28.21 7.61
C ARG A 155 -6.86 -29.17 8.55
N ASN A 156 -6.49 -29.12 9.83
CA ASN A 156 -6.99 -30.00 10.87
C ASN A 156 -7.82 -29.17 11.86
N ASN A 157 -8.90 -29.75 12.37
CA ASN A 157 -9.81 -29.06 13.28
C ASN A 157 -9.16 -28.69 14.63
N ASP A 158 -8.00 -29.26 14.93
CA ASP A 158 -7.25 -29.06 16.18
C ASP A 158 -6.23 -27.90 16.11
N ASP A 159 -6.00 -27.31 14.93
CA ASP A 159 -5.10 -26.16 14.81
C ASP A 159 -5.77 -24.90 15.37
N GLU A 160 -5.04 -24.12 16.17
CA GLU A 160 -5.47 -22.81 16.62
C GLU A 160 -5.70 -21.87 15.41
N SER A 161 -6.89 -21.28 15.36
CA SER A 161 -7.23 -20.31 14.32
C SER A 161 -6.50 -18.99 14.50
N GLU A 162 -6.14 -18.65 15.72
CA GLU A 162 -5.39 -17.44 16.04
C GLU A 162 -4.01 -17.82 16.56
N VAL A 163 -2.96 -17.23 16.00
CA VAL A 163 -1.58 -17.47 16.41
C VAL A 163 -0.87 -16.14 16.67
N MET A 164 0.04 -16.15 17.64
CA MET A 164 0.91 -15.02 17.99
C MET A 164 2.32 -15.29 17.50
N LEU A 165 2.71 -14.63 16.41
CA LEU A 165 4.01 -14.83 15.76
C LEU A 165 4.99 -13.76 16.23
N VAL A 166 6.05 -14.15 16.94
CA VAL A 166 7.09 -13.22 17.42
C VAL A 166 7.78 -12.58 16.22
N MET A 167 7.86 -11.24 16.21
CA MET A 167 8.38 -10.46 15.09
C MET A 167 9.84 -10.75 14.77
N GLU A 168 10.66 -10.99 15.79
CA GLU A 168 12.09 -11.32 15.66
C GLU A 168 12.33 -12.66 14.96
N ASP A 169 11.36 -13.57 15.03
CA ASP A 169 11.43 -14.89 14.40
C ASP A 169 10.89 -14.88 12.96
N ILE A 170 10.44 -13.73 12.42
CA ILE A 170 9.92 -13.62 11.05
C ILE A 170 11.10 -13.52 10.07
N ALA A 171 11.13 -14.44 9.09
CA ALA A 171 12.11 -14.44 8.00
C ALA A 171 11.62 -13.66 6.77
N ASP A 172 10.32 -13.77 6.44
CA ASP A 172 9.71 -13.06 5.31
C ASP A 172 8.22 -12.85 5.62
N ALA A 173 7.69 -11.70 5.23
CA ALA A 173 6.27 -11.41 5.36
C ALA A 173 5.81 -10.52 4.21
N ARG A 174 4.64 -10.83 3.63
CA ARG A 174 4.07 -10.08 2.52
C ARG A 174 2.56 -10.16 2.45
N LEU A 175 1.95 -9.12 1.88
CA LEU A 175 0.50 -9.07 1.69
C LEU A 175 0.05 -9.98 0.55
N VAL A 176 -1.06 -10.68 0.74
CA VAL A 176 -1.67 -11.47 -0.32
C VAL A 176 -2.58 -10.58 -1.14
N LEU A 177 -2.42 -10.64 -2.47
CA LEU A 177 -3.29 -9.94 -3.40
C LEU A 177 -4.74 -10.44 -3.28
N THR A 178 -5.60 -9.59 -2.72
CA THR A 178 -7.05 -9.81 -2.60
C THR A 178 -7.81 -8.65 -3.22
N ASP A 179 -9.09 -8.86 -3.57
CA ASP A 179 -9.94 -7.80 -4.12
C ASP A 179 -10.04 -6.59 -3.18
N GLU A 180 -10.06 -6.83 -1.87
CA GLU A 180 -10.09 -5.78 -0.85
C GLU A 180 -8.80 -4.96 -0.86
N LEU A 181 -7.64 -5.64 -0.93
CA LEU A 181 -6.34 -4.99 -1.00
C LEU A 181 -6.16 -4.20 -2.30
N ILE A 182 -6.62 -4.75 -3.44
CA ILE A 182 -6.65 -4.04 -4.72
C ILE A 182 -7.53 -2.79 -4.62
N ALA A 183 -8.74 -2.93 -4.08
CA ALA A 183 -9.68 -1.82 -3.95
C ALA A 183 -9.14 -0.72 -3.03
N GLU A 184 -8.42 -1.08 -1.96
CA GLU A 184 -7.76 -0.09 -1.11
C GLU A 184 -6.57 0.56 -1.79
N SER A 185 -5.68 -0.21 -2.41
CA SER A 185 -4.52 0.34 -3.14
C SER A 185 -4.96 1.32 -4.23
N MET A 186 -5.99 0.95 -5.02
CA MET A 186 -6.57 1.83 -6.04
C MET A 186 -7.22 3.08 -5.43
N ARG A 187 -7.81 2.97 -4.24
CA ARG A 187 -8.36 4.13 -3.51
C ARG A 187 -7.25 5.07 -3.05
N ARG A 188 -6.18 4.55 -2.45
CA ARG A 188 -5.00 5.32 -2.01
C ARG A 188 -4.33 6.00 -3.22
N GLY A 189 -4.13 5.27 -4.31
CA GLY A 189 -3.56 5.82 -5.55
C GLY A 189 -4.41 6.94 -6.16
N LYS A 190 -5.74 6.80 -6.21
CA LYS A 190 -6.64 7.85 -6.70
C LYS A 190 -6.65 9.11 -5.83
N ILE A 191 -6.52 8.93 -4.51
CA ILE A 191 -6.45 10.07 -3.57
C ILE A 191 -5.13 10.81 -3.80
N ALA A 192 -4.01 10.10 -3.84
CA ALA A 192 -2.69 10.69 -4.11
C ALA A 192 -2.64 11.42 -5.47
N GLU A 193 -3.17 10.80 -6.53
CA GLU A 193 -3.26 11.42 -7.85
C GLU A 193 -4.12 12.70 -7.82
N ARG A 194 -5.23 12.69 -7.07
CA ARG A 194 -6.10 13.86 -6.93
C ARG A 194 -5.41 14.99 -6.17
N GLU A 195 -4.74 14.67 -5.07
CA GLU A 195 -4.00 15.64 -4.26
C GLU A 195 -2.85 16.26 -5.07
N MET A 196 -2.14 15.46 -5.85
CA MET A 196 -1.12 15.94 -6.80
C MET A 196 -1.71 16.85 -7.88
N LYS A 197 -2.85 16.49 -8.47
CA LYS A 197 -3.53 17.36 -9.44
C LYS A 197 -4.01 18.67 -8.81
N GLN A 198 -4.37 18.65 -7.52
CA GLN A 198 -4.73 19.86 -6.77
C GLN A 198 -3.52 20.72 -6.45
N SER A 199 -2.39 20.13 -6.03
CA SER A 199 -1.16 20.88 -5.74
C SER A 199 -0.55 21.52 -7.00
N LEU A 200 -0.67 20.86 -8.15
CA LEU A 200 -0.30 21.40 -9.45
C LEU A 200 -1.29 22.45 -10.01
N GLY A 201 -2.39 22.74 -9.29
CA GLY A 201 -3.41 23.70 -9.72
C GLY A 201 -4.26 23.25 -10.92
N ILE A 202 -4.16 21.97 -11.32
CA ILE A 202 -4.91 21.40 -12.45
C ILE A 202 -6.36 21.11 -12.05
N LEU A 203 -6.59 20.71 -10.78
CA LEU A 203 -7.91 20.39 -10.26
C LEU A 203 -8.35 21.42 -9.21
N PRO A 204 -9.56 21.99 -9.29
CA PRO A 204 -10.06 22.86 -8.25
C PRO A 204 -10.20 22.10 -6.91
N PRO A 205 -10.07 22.82 -5.78
CA PRO A 205 -10.33 22.23 -4.47
C PRO A 205 -11.76 21.68 -4.41
N PRO A 206 -12.02 20.63 -3.61
CA PRO A 206 -13.37 20.11 -3.49
C PRO A 206 -14.29 21.21 -2.94
N PRO A 207 -15.55 21.29 -3.41
CA PRO A 207 -16.47 22.30 -2.89
C PRO A 207 -16.70 22.08 -1.38
N PRO A 208 -16.98 23.13 -0.60
CA PRO A 208 -17.04 23.05 0.87
C PRO A 208 -18.09 22.08 1.42
N HIS A 209 -19.09 21.72 0.59
CA HIS A 209 -20.14 20.76 0.90
C HIS A 209 -19.79 19.31 0.53
N ALA A 210 -18.63 19.06 -0.10
CA ALA A 210 -18.13 17.71 -0.34
C ALA A 210 -17.66 17.11 0.99
N LYS A 211 -18.60 16.56 1.75
CA LYS A 211 -18.32 15.85 3.01
C LYS A 211 -17.45 14.62 2.73
N THR A 212 -16.14 14.77 2.88
CA THR A 212 -15.24 13.66 3.17
C THR A 212 -15.36 13.30 4.65
N ASP A 213 -16.50 12.73 5.06
CA ASP A 213 -16.64 12.20 6.42
C ASP A 213 -15.67 11.02 6.60
N PRO A 214 -14.62 11.12 7.43
CA PRO A 214 -13.71 10.01 7.68
C PRO A 214 -14.41 8.89 8.47
N ALA A 215 -15.42 9.24 9.28
CA ALA A 215 -16.16 8.32 10.15
C ALA A 215 -17.03 7.29 9.40
N LYS A 216 -17.37 7.52 8.12
CA LYS A 216 -18.09 6.53 7.29
C LYS A 216 -17.17 5.58 6.52
N ARG A 217 -15.83 5.72 6.62
CA ARG A 217 -14.88 4.99 5.76
C ARG A 217 -14.44 3.61 6.28
N GLY A 218 -14.62 3.33 7.58
CA GLY A 218 -14.12 2.09 8.23
C GLY A 218 -15.18 1.02 8.55
N THR A 219 -16.46 1.25 8.26
CA THR A 219 -17.49 0.22 8.49
C THR A 219 -17.62 -0.65 7.24
N PRO A 220 -17.41 -1.99 7.33
CA PRO A 220 -17.81 -2.87 6.25
C PRO A 220 -19.31 -2.66 6.02
N LYS A 221 -19.72 -2.44 4.76
CA LYS A 221 -21.15 -2.49 4.41
C LYS A 221 -21.69 -3.82 4.98
N PRO A 222 -22.79 -3.81 5.75
CA PRO A 222 -23.35 -5.05 6.25
C PRO A 222 -23.60 -5.95 5.04
N LYS A 223 -22.98 -7.14 5.03
CA LYS A 223 -23.32 -8.19 4.08
C LYS A 223 -24.80 -8.46 4.33
N LEU A 224 -25.64 -8.03 3.38
CA LEU A 224 -27.05 -8.37 3.36
C LEU A 224 -27.13 -9.90 3.39
N GLU A 225 -27.52 -10.45 4.55
CA GLU A 225 -27.93 -11.83 4.66
C GLU A 225 -29.00 -12.09 3.60
N ASN A 226 -28.74 -13.08 2.75
CA ASN A 226 -29.65 -13.55 1.73
C ASN A 226 -31.00 -13.90 2.37
N GLY A 227 -32.01 -13.07 2.14
CA GLY A 227 -33.36 -13.38 2.64
C GLY A 227 -34.49 -12.45 2.23
N LYS A 228 -34.24 -11.20 1.80
CA LYS A 228 -35.32 -10.28 1.40
C LYS A 228 -34.95 -9.51 0.13
N LYS A 229 -35.60 -9.88 -0.99
CA LYS A 229 -35.56 -9.14 -2.26
C LYS A 229 -35.96 -7.68 -2.00
N ALA A 230 -35.03 -6.75 -2.15
CA ALA A 230 -35.37 -5.34 -2.32
C ALA A 230 -36.22 -5.19 -3.60
N PRO A 231 -37.23 -4.28 -3.64
CA PRO A 231 -38.04 -4.08 -4.82
C PRO A 231 -37.12 -3.69 -5.97
N GLY A 232 -37.09 -4.53 -7.02
CA GLY A 232 -36.23 -4.31 -8.18
C GLY A 232 -36.50 -2.94 -8.77
N LYS A 233 -35.46 -2.11 -8.86
CA LYS A 233 -35.51 -0.89 -9.67
C LYS A 233 -35.97 -1.29 -11.06
N ILE A 234 -37.12 -0.76 -11.46
CA ILE A 234 -37.69 -0.99 -12.79
C ILE A 234 -36.64 -0.51 -13.80
N PRO A 235 -36.14 -1.38 -14.70
CA PRO A 235 -35.20 -0.94 -15.72
C PRO A 235 -35.87 0.16 -16.56
N PRO A 236 -35.15 1.23 -16.93
CA PRO A 236 -35.73 2.31 -17.71
C PRO A 236 -36.33 1.74 -18.99
N LYS A 237 -37.64 1.97 -19.21
CA LYS A 237 -38.30 1.56 -20.44
C LYS A 237 -37.80 2.44 -21.57
N ASN A 238 -37.05 1.86 -22.50
CA ASN A 238 -36.60 2.53 -23.72
C ASN A 238 -37.78 2.64 -24.69
N THR A 239 -38.69 3.59 -24.45
CA THR A 239 -39.85 3.88 -25.31
C THR A 239 -39.45 4.81 -26.46
N LYS A 240 -40.24 4.78 -27.54
CA LYS A 240 -40.08 5.68 -28.70
C LYS A 240 -40.09 7.15 -28.27
N GLU A 241 -40.88 7.50 -27.27
CA GLU A 241 -40.96 8.84 -26.68
C GLU A 241 -39.64 9.29 -26.05
N HIS A 242 -38.97 8.42 -25.29
CA HIS A 242 -37.65 8.73 -24.72
C HIS A 242 -36.58 8.95 -25.79
N ARG A 243 -36.64 8.23 -26.92
CA ARG A 243 -35.73 8.46 -28.06
C ARG A 243 -35.99 9.80 -28.75
N LEU A 244 -37.27 10.11 -29.01
CA LEU A 244 -37.67 11.37 -29.64
C LEU A 244 -37.39 12.59 -28.74
N ALA A 245 -37.57 12.47 -27.42
CA ALA A 245 -37.21 13.51 -26.45
C ALA A 245 -35.68 13.76 -26.42
N ALA A 246 -34.87 12.70 -26.45
CA ALA A 246 -33.41 12.81 -26.51
C ALA A 246 -32.89 13.36 -27.85
N GLU A 247 -33.62 13.18 -28.95
CA GLU A 247 -33.34 13.83 -30.24
C GLU A 247 -33.75 15.30 -30.25
N ARG A 248 -34.94 15.65 -29.72
CA ARG A 248 -35.38 17.05 -29.59
C ARG A 248 -34.43 17.88 -28.73
N LEU A 249 -33.98 17.33 -27.60
CA LEU A 249 -33.01 18.00 -26.72
C LEU A 249 -31.65 18.20 -27.40
N ARG A 250 -31.23 17.28 -28.27
CA ARG A 250 -30.00 17.42 -29.08
C ARG A 250 -30.14 18.42 -30.22
N ARG A 251 -31.36 18.62 -30.72
CA ARG A 251 -31.66 19.56 -31.82
C ARG A 251 -31.87 21.01 -31.34
N GLY A 252 -31.94 21.24 -30.03
CA GLY A 252 -32.13 22.57 -29.46
C GLY A 252 -33.56 23.10 -29.57
N ASP A 253 -34.53 22.25 -29.89
CA ASP A 253 -35.94 22.62 -29.96
C ASP A 253 -36.50 22.70 -28.53
N ILE A 254 -36.43 23.90 -27.95
CA ILE A 254 -37.11 24.25 -26.70
C ILE A 254 -38.55 24.62 -27.07
N ASP A 255 -39.53 23.83 -26.62
CA ASP A 255 -40.94 24.18 -26.79
C ASP A 255 -41.19 25.56 -26.16
N PRO A 256 -41.82 26.52 -26.87
CA PRO A 256 -42.16 27.80 -26.28
C PRO A 256 -43.17 27.57 -25.16
N ILE A 257 -42.82 28.02 -23.96
CA ILE A 257 -43.70 28.05 -22.81
C ILE A 257 -44.86 28.99 -23.16
N GLU A 258 -46.05 28.44 -23.43
CA GLU A 258 -47.30 29.20 -23.42
C GLU A 258 -47.54 29.66 -21.98
N GLY A 259 -47.16 30.90 -21.70
CA GLY A 259 -47.66 31.67 -20.56
C GLY A 259 -48.96 32.35 -20.96
N GLU A 260 -49.93 32.33 -20.03
CA GLU A 260 -51.17 33.11 -20.05
C GLU A 260 -50.94 34.62 -20.26
#